data_AF-A0A3D3UFT9-F1
#
_entry.id   AF-A0A3D3UFT9-F1
#
_cell.length_a   1.000
_cell.length_b   1.000
_cell.length_c   1.000
_cell.angle_alpha   90.00
_cell.angle_beta   90.00
_cell.angle_gamma   90.00
#
_symmetry.space_group_name_H-M   'P 1'
#
loop_
_entity.id
_entity.type
_entity.pdbx_description
1 polymer ?
#
loop_
_entity_poly.entity_id
_entity_poly.type
_entity_poly.pdbx_seq_one_letter_code
_entity_poly.pdbx_strand_id
1 'polypeptide(L)'
;MMTKIRCPWPGEDPLYLAYHDEEWGVPEWDDRALFEKLTLDGFQAGLSWITILRKRDGFRTAFEGFDPERIANFDAAKITALLDDAAIVRHRGKIEA
;
A
#
# COMPACT_ATOMS: atom_id res chain seq x y z
N MET A 1 -30.77 -9.63 9.32
CA MET A 1 -29.71 -8.89 8.60
C MET A 1 -29.66 -9.41 7.17
N MET A 2 -29.74 -8.55 6.16
CA MET A 2 -29.45 -8.96 4.78
C MET A 2 -27.94 -9.10 4.63
N THR A 3 -27.48 -10.25 4.13
CA THR A 3 -26.08 -10.46 3.75
C THR A 3 -25.75 -9.51 2.60
N LYS A 4 -24.75 -8.64 2.79
CA LYS A 4 -24.29 -7.73 1.75
C LYS A 4 -23.64 -8.55 0.62
N ILE A 5 -24.17 -8.45 -0.60
CA ILE A 5 -23.58 -9.09 -1.78
C ILE A 5 -22.32 -8.30 -2.14
N ARG A 6 -21.17 -8.98 -2.25
CA ARG A 6 -19.87 -8.37 -2.57
C ARG A 6 -19.25 -9.04 -3.79
N CYS A 7 -18.22 -8.41 -4.34
CA CYS A 7 -17.31 -9.12 -5.24
C CYS A 7 -16.73 -10.37 -4.52
N PRO A 8 -16.30 -11.42 -5.24
CA PRO A 8 -15.84 -12.65 -4.63
C PRO A 8 -14.43 -12.56 -4.02
N TRP A 9 -13.62 -11.57 -4.41
CA TRP A 9 -12.20 -11.49 -4.07
C TRP A 9 -11.82 -11.08 -2.62
N PRO A 10 -12.62 -10.34 -1.82
CA PRO A 10 -12.23 -9.97 -0.46
C PRO A 10 -12.34 -11.16 0.52
N GLY A 11 -13.05 -12.23 0.14
CA GLY A 11 -13.26 -13.40 0.99
C GLY A 11 -14.00 -13.03 2.28
N GLU A 12 -13.47 -13.45 3.42
CA GLU A 12 -14.07 -13.25 4.75
C GLU A 12 -13.17 -12.41 5.69
N ASP A 13 -12.00 -11.97 5.23
CA ASP A 13 -11.07 -11.18 6.06
C ASP A 13 -11.68 -9.80 6.36
N PRO A 14 -11.91 -9.44 7.63
CA PRO A 14 -12.56 -8.17 7.97
C PRO A 14 -11.85 -6.94 7.44
N LEU A 15 -10.50 -6.97 7.38
CA LEU A 15 -9.72 -5.86 6.83
C LEU A 15 -9.96 -5.72 5.33
N TYR A 16 -9.98 -6.85 4.62
CA TYR A 16 -10.17 -6.83 3.18
C TYR A 16 -11.61 -6.47 2.79
N LEU A 17 -12.58 -6.90 3.60
CA LEU A 17 -13.98 -6.52 3.48
C LEU A 17 -14.21 -5.02 3.70
N ALA A 18 -13.56 -4.43 4.71
CA ALA A 18 -13.63 -2.99 4.95
C ALA A 18 -13.02 -2.20 3.78
N TYR A 19 -11.83 -2.59 3.33
CA TYR A 19 -11.20 -2.00 2.14
C TYR A 19 -12.09 -2.09 0.90
N HIS A 20 -12.70 -3.26 0.65
CA HIS A 20 -13.65 -3.44 -0.46
C HIS A 20 -14.84 -2.49 -0.34
N ASP A 21 -15.44 -2.40 0.85
CA ASP A 21 -16.70 -1.69 1.06
C ASP A 21 -16.56 -0.18 1.11
N GLU A 22 -15.41 0.32 1.56
CA GLU A 22 -15.22 1.72 1.94
C GLU A 22 -14.17 2.45 1.09
N GLU A 23 -13.25 1.73 0.43
CA GLU A 23 -12.13 2.33 -0.31
C GLU A 23 -12.07 1.91 -1.78
N TRP A 24 -12.31 0.63 -2.08
CA TRP A 24 -12.14 0.10 -3.43
C TRP A 24 -13.26 0.57 -4.36
N GLY A 25 -12.87 1.24 -5.46
CA GLY A 25 -13.82 1.80 -6.42
C GLY A 25 -14.53 3.07 -5.96
N VAL A 26 -14.22 3.57 -4.76
CA VAL A 26 -14.67 4.89 -4.30
C VAL A 26 -13.79 5.98 -4.96
N PRO A 27 -14.38 7.01 -5.60
CA PRO A 27 -13.60 8.07 -6.23
C PRO A 27 -12.67 8.76 -5.23
N GLU A 28 -11.40 8.88 -5.62
CA GLU A 28 -10.36 9.56 -4.88
C GLU A 28 -9.82 10.72 -5.73
N TRP A 29 -9.65 11.87 -5.09
CA TRP A 29 -9.28 13.12 -5.77
C TRP A 29 -8.07 13.79 -5.14
N ASP A 30 -7.60 13.31 -3.99
CA ASP A 30 -6.37 13.79 -3.38
C ASP A 30 -5.15 13.17 -4.08
N ASP A 31 -4.30 14.03 -4.65
CA ASP A 31 -3.13 13.61 -5.43
C ASP A 31 -2.16 12.74 -4.62
N ARG A 32 -2.02 13.01 -3.32
CA ARG A 32 -1.13 12.26 -2.42
C ARG A 32 -1.70 10.88 -2.13
N ALA A 33 -3.00 10.76 -1.89
CA ALA A 33 -3.70 9.49 -1.72
C ALA A 33 -3.68 8.65 -3.01
N LEU A 34 -3.81 9.28 -4.18
CA LEU A 34 -3.65 8.60 -5.47
C LEU A 34 -2.22 8.09 -5.67
N PHE A 35 -1.21 8.90 -5.32
CA PHE A 35 0.18 8.48 -5.36
C PHE A 35 0.47 7.30 -4.42
N GLU A 36 -0.04 7.35 -3.17
CA GLU A 36 0.02 6.21 -2.23
C GLU A 36 -0.55 4.93 -2.87
N LYS A 37 -1.77 4.99 -3.43
CA LYS A 37 -2.41 3.84 -4.07
C LYS A 37 -1.57 3.28 -5.22
N LEU A 38 -1.09 4.15 -6.11
CA LEU A 38 -0.27 3.76 -7.25
C LEU A 38 1.04 3.07 -6.83
N THR A 39 1.74 3.62 -5.83
CA THR A 39 2.98 3.02 -5.31
C THR A 39 2.70 1.66 -4.67
N LEU A 40 1.64 1.54 -3.86
CA LEU A 40 1.27 0.28 -3.21
C LEU A 40 0.89 -0.82 -4.22
N ASP A 41 0.21 -0.46 -5.33
CA ASP A 41 -0.08 -1.38 -6.43
C ASP A 41 1.21 -1.93 -7.07
N GLY A 42 2.24 -1.09 -7.25
CA GLY A 42 3.55 -1.54 -7.70
C GLY A 42 4.20 -2.55 -6.74
N PHE A 43 4.08 -2.32 -5.43
CA PHE A 43 4.57 -3.25 -4.42
C PHE A 43 3.85 -4.61 -4.43
N GLN A 44 2.61 -4.66 -4.93
CA GLN A 44 1.82 -5.88 -5.02
C GLN A 44 2.38 -6.91 -6.02
N ALA A 45 3.21 -6.54 -7.00
CA ALA A 45 3.65 -7.47 -8.05
C ALA A 45 4.22 -8.79 -7.50
N GLY A 46 3.58 -9.94 -7.79
CA GLY A 46 3.97 -11.26 -7.27
C GLY A 46 3.53 -11.56 -5.83
N LEU A 47 2.68 -10.73 -5.23
CA LEU A 47 2.09 -10.89 -3.90
C LEU A 47 0.56 -10.74 -3.97
N SER A 48 -0.13 -11.17 -2.91
CA SER A 48 -1.54 -10.86 -2.73
C SER A 48 -1.74 -9.43 -2.22
N TRP A 49 -2.82 -8.75 -2.63
CA TRP A 49 -3.12 -7.40 -2.16
C TRP A 49 -3.29 -7.32 -0.65
N ILE A 50 -3.89 -8.32 -0.01
CA ILE A 50 -4.02 -8.36 1.45
C ILE A 50 -2.67 -8.31 2.18
N THR A 51 -1.59 -8.79 1.56
CA THR A 51 -0.22 -8.65 2.10
C THR A 51 0.21 -7.18 2.15
N ILE A 52 -0.11 -6.41 1.11
CA ILE A 52 0.21 -4.98 1.03
C ILE A 52 -0.69 -4.19 1.97
N LEU A 53 -2.00 -4.47 1.98
CA LEU A 53 -2.97 -3.79 2.82
C LEU A 53 -2.63 -3.92 4.33
N ARG A 54 -2.19 -5.09 4.78
CA ARG A 54 -1.73 -5.31 6.16
C ARG A 54 -0.44 -4.56 6.51
N LYS A 55 0.34 -4.15 5.51
CA LYS A 55 1.60 -3.41 5.66
C LYS A 55 1.45 -1.92 5.40
N ARG A 56 0.25 -1.45 5.07
CA ARG A 56 -0.01 -0.08 4.59
C ARG A 56 0.50 1.01 5.54
N ASP A 57 0.28 0.85 6.85
CA ASP A 57 0.76 1.82 7.84
C ASP A 57 2.29 1.80 7.99
N GLY A 58 2.90 0.62 7.79
CA GLY A 58 4.35 0.48 7.67
C GLY A 58 4.88 1.26 6.47
N PHE A 59 4.24 1.11 5.31
CA PHE A 59 4.59 1.88 4.12
C PHE A 59 4.42 3.39 4.32
N ARG A 60 3.30 3.84 4.91
CA ARG A 60 3.09 5.26 5.23
C ARG A 60 4.21 5.83 6.10
N THR A 61 4.70 5.07 7.07
CA THR A 61 5.83 5.51 7.90
C THR A 61 7.15 5.52 7.11
N ALA A 62 7.44 4.41 6.42
CA ALA A 62 8.69 4.21 5.70
C ALA A 62 8.90 5.20 4.55
N PHE A 63 7.81 5.49 3.82
CA PHE A 63 7.73 6.40 2.68
C PHE A 63 7.23 7.80 3.10
N GLU A 64 7.43 8.17 4.37
CA GLU A 64 7.28 9.55 4.87
C GLU A 64 5.93 10.20 4.54
N GLY A 65 4.85 9.42 4.71
CA GLY A 65 3.47 9.84 4.45
C GLY A 65 3.12 9.92 2.97
N PHE A 66 3.90 9.26 2.11
CA PHE A 66 3.80 9.36 0.66
C PHE A 66 3.96 10.78 0.14
N ASP A 67 4.77 11.61 0.81
CA ASP A 67 5.11 12.94 0.33
C ASP A 67 6.13 12.84 -0.83
N PRO A 68 5.73 13.19 -2.08
CA PRO A 68 6.60 12.99 -3.24
C PRO A 68 7.90 13.80 -3.18
N GLU A 69 7.87 15.00 -2.59
CA GLU A 69 9.06 15.85 -2.47
C GLU A 69 10.10 15.21 -1.54
N ARG A 70 9.64 14.55 -0.47
CA ARG A 70 10.52 13.86 0.48
C ARG A 70 11.07 12.57 -0.13
N ILE A 71 10.21 11.78 -0.77
CA ILE A 71 10.60 10.50 -1.40
C ILE A 71 11.59 10.72 -2.55
N ALA A 72 11.41 11.77 -3.36
CA ALA A 72 12.32 12.09 -4.45
C ALA A 72 13.76 12.35 -3.99
N ASN A 73 13.96 12.69 -2.71
CA ASN A 73 15.27 12.91 -2.10
C ASN A 73 15.84 11.67 -1.39
N PHE A 74 15.20 10.49 -1.50
CA PHE A 74 15.74 9.26 -0.92
C PHE A 74 17.07 8.89 -1.59
N ASP A 75 18.10 8.69 -0.76
CA ASP A 75 19.43 8.31 -1.19
C ASP A 75 19.72 6.83 -0.90
N ALA A 76 20.91 6.35 -1.27
CA ALA A 76 21.33 4.97 -1.06
C ALA A 76 21.30 4.52 0.42
N ALA A 77 21.54 5.44 1.36
CA ALA A 77 21.48 5.15 2.78
C ALA A 77 20.02 4.90 3.22
N LYS A 78 19.09 5.75 2.77
CA LYS A 78 17.67 5.56 2.99
C LYS A 78 17.16 4.25 2.38
N ILE A 79 17.51 3.94 1.13
CA ILE A 79 17.14 2.67 0.49
C ILE A 79 17.67 1.47 1.28
N THR A 80 18.91 1.54 1.78
CA THR A 80 19.49 0.47 2.61
C THR A 80 18.73 0.29 3.91
N ALA A 81 18.37 1.38 4.60
CA ALA A 81 17.55 1.32 5.80
C ALA A 81 16.16 0.71 5.52
N LEU A 82 15.53 1.06 4.39
CA LEU A 82 14.24 0.50 3.97
C LEU A 82 14.31 -1.00 3.66
N LEU A 83 15.45 -1.51 3.20
CA LEU A 83 15.65 -2.94 2.98
C LEU A 83 15.73 -3.76 4.26
N ASP A 84 16.02 -3.13 5.40
CA ASP A 84 16.02 -3.78 6.71
C ASP A 84 14.67 -3.64 7.43
N ASP A 85 13.77 -2.79 6.93
CA ASP A 85 12.47 -2.53 7.55
C ASP A 85 11.47 -3.68 7.29
N ALA A 86 11.20 -4.47 8.33
CA ALA A 86 10.25 -5.58 8.29
C ALA A 86 8.78 -5.14 8.19
N ALA A 87 8.47 -3.86 8.42
CA ALA A 87 7.12 -3.32 8.27
C ALA A 87 6.67 -3.30 6.80
N ILE A 88 7.60 -3.16 5.85
CA ILE A 88 7.31 -3.11 4.40
C ILE A 88 7.73 -4.39 3.67
N VAL A 89 7.63 -4.38 2.33
CA VAL A 89 8.16 -5.43 1.46
C VAL A 89 9.62 -5.10 1.12
N ARG A 90 10.56 -5.91 1.62
CA ARG A 90 12.01 -5.72 1.50
C ARG A 90 12.54 -6.20 0.14
N HIS A 91 12.18 -5.49 -0.93
CA HIS A 91 12.62 -5.78 -2.29
C HIS A 91 13.21 -4.53 -2.94
N ARG A 92 14.51 -4.55 -3.25
CA ARG A 92 15.25 -3.36 -3.71
C ARG A 92 14.62 -2.71 -4.93
N GLY A 93 14.37 -3.47 -6.00
CA GLY A 93 13.79 -2.93 -7.23
C GLY A 93 12.34 -2.47 -7.11
N LYS A 94 11.65 -2.72 -5.99
CA LYS A 94 10.31 -2.16 -5.72
C LYS A 94 10.41 -0.89 -4.89
N ILE A 95 11.42 -0.79 -4.02
CA ILE A 95 11.71 0.41 -3.22
C ILE A 95 12.27 1.53 -4.10
N GLU A 96 13.05 1.17 -5.13
CA GLU A 96 13.68 2.12 -6.07
C GLU A 96 12.81 2.47 -7.29
N ALA A 97 11.62 1.86 -7.45
CA ALA A 97 10.72 2.09 -8.59
C ALA A 97 9.88 3.36 -8.40
#